data_AF-A0PZ38-F1
#
_entry.id   AF-A0PZ38-F1
#
_cell.length_a   1.000
_cell.length_b   1.000
_cell.length_c   1.000
_cell.angle_alpha   90.00
_cell.angle_beta   90.00
_cell.angle_gamma   90.00
#
_symmetry.space_group_name_H-M   'P 1'
#
loop_
_entity.id
_entity.type
_entity.pdbx_description
1 polymer ?
#
loop_
_entity_poly.entity_id
_entity_poly.type
_entity_poly.pdbx_seq_one_letter_code
_entity_poly.pdbx_strand_id
1 'polypeptide(L)'
;MKNKIFSVLFLAGIMMFGIYTNSYAQTDEYLVKDNSQGVVYSFNKNELIDSFLKVKGGEESALYREYIKVFSKNGLYAFHDDTKKYISYEEVEKEFLNCKASKIGFNLDNYTEKVGKAMNDMPKKIKKVTAPDNKIIYTDIDSGSSSSEEIGDLEVISIE
;
A
#
# COMPACT_ATOMS: atom_id res chain seq x y z
N MET A 1 -1.87 -25.20 15.48
CA MET A 1 -2.26 -24.15 14.51
C MET A 1 -2.97 -23.02 15.26
N LYS A 2 -2.20 -22.13 15.87
CA LYS A 2 -2.67 -20.84 16.41
C LYS A 2 -1.85 -19.78 15.66
N ASN A 3 -2.41 -18.62 15.33
CA ASN A 3 -1.79 -17.47 14.61
C ASN A 3 -2.30 -17.19 13.18
N LYS A 4 -3.53 -17.58 12.80
CA LYS A 4 -4.16 -17.07 11.56
C LYS A 4 -5.34 -16.10 11.78
N ILE A 5 -5.74 -15.87 13.02
CA ILE A 5 -6.95 -15.08 13.35
C ILE A 5 -6.62 -13.59 13.59
N PHE A 6 -5.37 -13.25 13.93
CA PHE A 6 -5.00 -11.85 14.22
C PHE A 6 -4.94 -10.94 12.98
N SER A 7 -4.60 -11.44 11.79
CA SER A 7 -4.54 -10.61 10.57
C SER A 7 -5.91 -10.16 10.06
N VAL A 8 -6.97 -10.95 10.27
CA VAL A 8 -8.31 -10.61 9.74
C VAL A 8 -8.98 -9.49 10.55
N LEU A 9 -8.72 -9.41 11.85
CA LEU A 9 -9.29 -8.37 12.72
C LEU A 9 -8.64 -6.99 12.48
N PHE A 10 -7.36 -6.98 12.10
CA PHE A 10 -6.61 -5.75 11.81
C PHE A 10 -7.05 -5.12 10.48
N LEU A 11 -7.31 -5.96 9.47
CA LEU A 11 -7.73 -5.55 8.13
C LEU A 11 -9.10 -4.86 8.12
N ALA A 12 -10.05 -5.36 8.90
CA ALA A 12 -11.35 -4.72 9.08
C ALA A 12 -11.23 -3.40 9.86
N GLY A 13 -10.27 -3.30 10.80
CA GLY A 13 -9.97 -2.08 11.53
C GLY A 13 -9.47 -0.96 10.62
N ILE A 14 -8.41 -1.20 9.85
CA ILE A 14 -7.82 -0.20 8.94
C ILE A 14 -8.84 0.27 7.90
N MET A 15 -9.63 -0.66 7.32
CA MET A 15 -10.68 -0.28 6.38
C MET A 15 -11.83 0.50 7.04
N MET A 16 -12.17 0.23 8.31
CA MET A 16 -13.25 0.94 9.02
C MET A 16 -12.84 2.33 9.55
N PHE A 17 -11.56 2.56 9.87
CA PHE A 17 -11.10 3.88 10.33
C PHE A 17 -11.11 4.94 9.22
N GLY A 18 -11.16 4.55 7.94
CA GLY A 18 -11.26 5.46 6.81
C GLY A 18 -12.67 5.96 6.47
N ILE A 19 -13.72 5.46 7.13
CA ILE A 19 -15.13 5.71 6.72
C ILE A 19 -15.71 6.98 7.37
N TYR A 20 -15.08 7.52 8.42
CA TYR A 20 -15.68 8.57 9.27
C TYR A 20 -15.17 10.00 9.05
N THR A 21 -14.32 10.25 8.07
CA THR A 21 -13.89 11.62 7.75
C THR A 21 -14.03 11.86 6.26
N ASN A 22 -14.86 12.84 5.87
CA ASN A 22 -14.88 13.48 4.55
C ASN A 22 -13.58 14.26 4.28
N SER A 23 -12.43 13.71 4.67
CA SER A 23 -11.12 14.14 4.21
C SER A 23 -10.94 13.53 2.82
N TYR A 24 -10.39 14.30 1.87
CA TYR A 24 -9.81 13.69 0.67
C TYR A 24 -8.90 12.56 1.15
N ALA A 25 -9.22 11.32 0.77
CA ALA A 25 -8.47 10.15 1.20
C ALA A 25 -7.08 10.24 0.55
N GLN A 26 -6.08 10.57 1.36
CA GLN A 26 -4.75 10.89 0.83
C GLN A 26 -3.90 9.65 0.62
N THR A 27 -4.06 8.63 1.48
CA THR A 27 -3.69 7.26 1.09
C THR A 27 -4.67 6.77 0.03
N ASP A 28 -4.18 6.49 -1.18
CA ASP A 28 -4.99 6.12 -2.34
C ASP A 28 -4.73 4.69 -2.84
N GLU A 29 -3.60 4.07 -2.48
CA GLU A 29 -3.29 2.68 -2.85
C GLU A 29 -2.70 1.85 -1.70
N TYR A 30 -3.01 0.55 -1.72
CA TYR A 30 -2.45 -0.48 -0.85
C TYR A 30 -1.54 -1.39 -1.66
N LEU A 31 -0.30 -1.56 -1.20
CA LEU A 31 0.70 -2.36 -1.89
C LEU A 31 0.96 -3.67 -1.16
N VAL A 32 1.04 -4.76 -1.91
CA VAL A 32 1.33 -6.11 -1.44
C VAL A 32 2.51 -6.66 -2.24
N LYS A 33 3.57 -7.12 -1.57
CA LYS A 33 4.76 -7.66 -2.21
C LYS A 33 4.73 -9.19 -2.20
N ASP A 34 4.64 -9.81 -3.37
CA ASP A 34 4.87 -11.24 -3.51
C ASP A 34 6.37 -11.52 -3.44
N ASN A 35 6.82 -11.96 -2.27
CA ASN A 35 8.23 -12.25 -2.02
C ASN A 35 8.76 -13.44 -2.83
N SER A 36 7.88 -14.34 -3.31
CA SER A 36 8.30 -15.47 -4.15
C SER A 36 8.61 -15.06 -5.58
N GLN A 37 7.98 -14.00 -6.07
CA GLN A 37 8.15 -13.48 -7.43
C GLN A 37 8.91 -12.15 -7.48
N GLY A 38 9.11 -11.50 -6.33
CA GLY A 38 9.67 -10.15 -6.26
C GLY A 38 8.75 -9.06 -6.81
N VAL A 39 7.46 -9.35 -6.97
CA VAL A 39 6.48 -8.45 -7.61
C VAL A 39 5.73 -7.67 -6.54
N VAL A 40 5.63 -6.35 -6.71
CA VAL A 40 4.77 -5.50 -5.89
C VAL A 40 3.48 -5.23 -6.65
N TYR A 41 2.35 -5.62 -6.05
CA TYR A 41 1.01 -5.36 -6.56
C TYR A 41 0.42 -4.14 -5.88
N SER A 42 -0.11 -3.20 -6.65
CA SER A 42 -0.83 -2.03 -6.15
C SER A 42 -2.33 -2.19 -6.37
N PHE A 43 -3.12 -1.91 -5.33
CA PHE A 43 -4.58 -1.94 -5.35
C PHE A 43 -5.08 -0.55 -4.94
N ASN A 44 -5.91 0.08 -5.77
CA ASN A 44 -6.55 1.33 -5.39
C ASN A 44 -7.48 1.11 -4.18
N LYS A 45 -7.35 1.96 -3.16
CA LYS A 45 -8.10 1.88 -1.90
C LYS A 45 -9.60 1.94 -2.11
N ASN A 46 -10.08 2.89 -2.91
CA ASN A 46 -11.51 3.08 -3.12
C ASN A 46 -12.11 1.91 -3.90
N GLU A 47 -11.46 1.48 -4.99
CA GLU A 47 -11.90 0.31 -5.76
C GLU A 47 -11.92 -0.97 -4.90
N LEU A 48 -10.95 -1.11 -3.99
CA LEU A 48 -10.87 -2.26 -3.09
C LEU A 48 -11.94 -2.22 -2.00
N ILE A 49 -12.22 -1.04 -1.42
CA ILE A 49 -13.31 -0.85 -0.45
C ILE A 49 -14.65 -1.17 -1.09
N ASP A 50 -14.93 -0.61 -2.28
CA ASP A 50 -16.15 -0.89 -3.02
C ASP A 50 -16.29 -2.38 -3.34
N SER A 51 -15.19 -3.02 -3.75
CA SER A 51 -15.14 -4.45 -4.00
C SER A 51 -15.37 -5.29 -2.76
N PHE A 52 -14.85 -4.87 -1.60
CA PHE A 52 -15.12 -5.52 -0.32
C PHE A 52 -16.59 -5.38 0.09
N LEU A 53 -17.18 -4.19 -0.08
CA LEU A 53 -18.59 -3.93 0.23
C LEU A 53 -19.52 -4.78 -0.65
N LYS A 54 -19.21 -4.94 -1.95
CA LYS A 54 -19.92 -5.89 -2.83
C LYS A 54 -19.91 -7.31 -2.27
N VAL A 55 -18.74 -7.82 -1.87
CA VAL A 55 -18.63 -9.16 -1.27
C VAL A 55 -19.41 -9.27 0.05
N LYS A 56 -19.43 -8.22 0.86
CA LYS A 56 -20.26 -8.17 2.08
C LYS A 56 -21.76 -8.15 1.77
N GLY A 57 -22.16 -7.54 0.67
CA GLY A 57 -23.53 -7.56 0.13
C GLY A 57 -23.94 -8.89 -0.50
N GLY A 58 -23.01 -9.86 -0.60
CA GLY A 58 -23.26 -11.17 -1.21
C GLY A 58 -22.96 -11.25 -2.71
N GLU A 59 -22.35 -10.22 -3.28
CA GLU A 59 -21.91 -10.20 -4.68
C GLU A 59 -20.49 -10.76 -4.86
N GLU A 60 -20.17 -11.13 -6.09
CA GLU A 60 -18.82 -11.55 -6.47
C GLU A 60 -17.95 -10.33 -6.81
N SER A 61 -16.73 -10.27 -6.28
CA SER A 61 -15.71 -9.30 -6.72
C SER A 61 -14.36 -9.98 -6.93
N ALA A 62 -13.91 -9.99 -8.18
CA ALA A 62 -12.61 -10.50 -8.59
C ALA A 62 -11.49 -9.69 -7.94
N LEU A 63 -11.61 -8.35 -7.87
CA LEU A 63 -10.58 -7.49 -7.29
C LEU A 63 -10.32 -7.83 -5.81
N TYR A 64 -11.40 -7.95 -5.02
CA TYR A 64 -11.25 -8.30 -3.61
C TYR A 64 -10.71 -9.73 -3.42
N ARG A 65 -11.16 -10.68 -4.24
CA ARG A 65 -10.64 -12.07 -4.21
C ARG A 65 -9.16 -12.12 -4.57
N GLU A 66 -8.72 -11.40 -5.58
CA GLU A 66 -7.32 -11.33 -5.98
C GLU A 66 -6.49 -10.65 -4.90
N TYR A 67 -6.97 -9.55 -4.33
CA TYR A 67 -6.33 -8.91 -3.18
C TYR A 67 -6.13 -9.90 -2.03
N ILE A 68 -7.18 -10.58 -1.56
CA ILE A 68 -7.07 -11.54 -0.45
C ILE A 68 -6.14 -12.71 -0.79
N LYS A 69 -6.13 -13.18 -2.04
CA LYS A 69 -5.24 -14.25 -2.50
C LYS A 69 -3.76 -13.85 -2.38
N VAL A 70 -3.39 -12.64 -2.77
CA VAL A 70 -2.01 -12.16 -2.68
C VAL A 70 -1.67 -11.73 -1.24
N PHE A 71 -2.55 -10.95 -0.61
CA PHE A 71 -2.40 -10.44 0.76
C PHE A 71 -2.26 -11.55 1.79
N SER A 72 -3.10 -12.59 1.75
CA SER A 72 -3.10 -13.66 2.78
C SER A 72 -1.80 -14.47 2.85
N LYS A 73 -0.99 -14.41 1.79
CA LYS A 73 0.32 -15.08 1.71
C LYS A 73 1.49 -14.17 2.08
N ASN A 74 1.33 -12.87 1.90
CA ASN A 74 2.44 -11.92 1.89
C ASN A 74 2.32 -10.77 2.90
N GLY A 75 1.10 -10.40 3.31
CA GLY A 75 0.84 -9.20 4.12
C GLY A 75 0.87 -7.90 3.31
N LEU A 76 0.61 -6.78 3.97
CA LEU A 76 0.81 -5.45 3.37
C LEU A 76 2.30 -5.14 3.30
N TYR A 77 2.72 -4.50 2.22
CA TYR A 77 4.09 -4.05 2.02
C TYR A 77 4.23 -2.55 2.26
N ALA A 78 3.35 -1.76 1.65
CA ALA A 78 3.42 -0.30 1.71
C ALA A 78 2.05 0.33 1.46
N PHE A 79 1.96 1.62 1.76
CA PHE A 79 0.87 2.52 1.42
C PHE A 79 1.38 3.54 0.42
N HIS A 80 0.59 3.89 -0.60
CA HIS A 80 0.85 5.06 -1.43
C HIS A 80 -0.02 6.23 -0.95
N ASP A 81 0.59 7.41 -0.92
CA ASP A 81 -0.05 8.68 -0.62
C ASP A 81 -0.03 9.58 -1.86
N ASP A 82 -1.16 10.20 -2.18
CA ASP A 82 -1.39 10.97 -3.41
C ASP A 82 -0.46 12.19 -3.58
N THR A 83 0.25 12.58 -2.50
CA THR A 83 1.29 13.63 -2.52
C THR A 83 2.65 13.17 -3.05
N LYS A 84 2.75 11.89 -3.47
CA LYS A 84 3.90 11.21 -4.10
C LYS A 84 4.87 10.51 -3.15
N LYS A 85 4.38 9.76 -2.17
CA LYS A 85 5.25 8.91 -1.33
C LYS A 85 4.71 7.50 -1.18
N TYR A 86 5.62 6.55 -1.04
CA TYR A 86 5.33 5.23 -0.51
C TYR A 86 5.84 5.14 0.91
N ILE A 87 4.99 4.71 1.84
CA ILE A 87 5.33 4.55 3.25
C ILE A 87 5.28 3.06 3.58
N SER A 88 6.31 2.56 4.25
CA SER A 88 6.39 1.13 4.57
C SER A 88 5.28 0.73 5.54
N TYR A 89 4.73 -0.47 5.36
CA TYR A 89 3.76 -1.03 6.29
C TYR A 89 4.34 -1.16 7.70
N GLU A 90 5.61 -1.54 7.82
CA GLU A 90 6.29 -1.72 9.11
C GLU A 90 6.34 -0.43 9.93
N GLU A 91 6.64 0.72 9.30
CA GLU A 91 6.64 2.02 10.00
C GLU A 91 5.23 2.42 10.47
N VAL A 92 4.23 2.23 9.61
CA VAL A 92 2.82 2.49 9.93
C VAL A 92 2.34 1.59 11.06
N GLU A 93 2.65 0.29 11.02
CA GLU A 93 2.28 -0.67 12.06
C GLU A 93 2.92 -0.31 13.40
N LYS A 94 4.21 0.04 13.40
CA LYS A 94 4.92 0.49 14.60
C LYS A 94 4.24 1.71 15.21
N GLU A 95 3.90 2.71 14.41
CA GLU A 95 3.23 3.91 14.93
C GLU A 95 1.81 3.60 15.42
N PHE A 96 1.04 2.80 14.69
CA PHE A 96 -0.26 2.35 15.15
C PHE A 96 -0.19 1.68 16.53
N LEU A 97 0.81 0.80 16.74
CA LEU A 97 1.03 0.13 18.02
C LEU A 97 1.43 1.11 19.12
N ASN A 98 2.25 2.13 18.82
CA ASN A 98 2.60 3.20 19.76
C ASN A 98 1.38 4.02 20.18
N CYS A 99 0.54 4.43 19.22
CA CYS A 99 -0.70 5.15 19.49
C CYS A 99 -1.63 4.32 20.36
N LYS A 100 -1.80 3.03 20.04
CA LYS A 100 -2.60 2.09 20.82
C LYS A 100 -2.08 1.94 22.25
N ALA A 101 -0.77 1.77 22.44
CA ALA A 101 -0.15 1.68 23.77
C ALA A 101 -0.35 2.97 24.58
N SER A 102 -0.32 4.11 23.90
CA SER A 102 -0.53 5.45 24.48
C SER A 102 -2.01 5.83 24.64
N LYS A 103 -2.94 4.95 24.24
CA LYS A 103 -4.40 5.19 24.24
C LYS A 103 -4.83 6.44 23.46
N ILE A 104 -4.07 6.80 22.42
CA ILE A 104 -4.42 7.86 21.49
C ILE A 104 -4.93 7.27 20.18
N GLY A 105 -5.80 8.00 19.47
CA GLY A 105 -6.28 7.61 18.16
C GLY A 105 -5.15 7.65 17.12
N PHE A 106 -5.12 6.66 16.22
CA PHE A 106 -4.23 6.65 15.06
C PHE A 106 -5.00 7.12 13.81
N ASN A 107 -4.38 7.98 13.02
CA ASN A 107 -4.91 8.43 11.73
C ASN A 107 -3.89 8.10 10.64
N LEU A 108 -4.26 7.17 9.75
CA LEU A 108 -3.39 6.70 8.68
C LEU A 108 -3.02 7.83 7.71
N ASP A 109 -4.01 8.55 7.19
CA ASP A 109 -3.80 9.58 6.17
C ASP A 109 -2.90 10.71 6.73
N ASN A 110 -3.16 11.18 7.96
CA ASN A 110 -2.31 12.20 8.59
C ASN A 110 -0.90 11.69 8.88
N TYR A 111 -0.73 10.40 9.21
CA TYR A 111 0.58 9.82 9.39
C TYR A 111 1.34 9.74 8.07
N THR A 112 0.74 9.18 7.02
CA THR A 112 1.40 8.98 5.71
C THR A 112 1.79 10.31 5.08
N GLU A 113 0.96 11.33 5.22
CA GLU A 113 1.19 12.68 4.67
C GLU A 113 2.32 13.42 5.41
N LYS A 114 2.24 13.50 6.75
CA LYS A 114 3.02 14.47 7.54
C LYS A 114 4.20 13.89 8.31
N VAL A 115 4.12 12.61 8.67
CA VAL A 115 5.06 11.99 9.61
C VAL A 115 5.87 10.86 8.96
N GLY A 116 5.20 10.05 8.14
CA GLY A 116 5.75 8.90 7.46
C GLY A 116 6.95 9.27 6.59
N LYS A 117 7.94 8.38 6.58
CA LYS A 117 9.13 8.52 5.74
C LYS A 117 8.90 7.78 4.44
N ALA A 118 9.31 8.42 3.34
CA ALA A 118 9.28 7.77 2.04
C ALA A 118 10.24 6.57 2.05
N MET A 119 9.79 5.45 1.50
CA MET A 119 10.63 4.28 1.25
C MET A 119 11.68 4.61 0.19
N ASN A 120 12.91 4.14 0.41
CA ASN A 120 14.01 4.30 -0.55
C ASN A 120 14.20 3.06 -1.43
N ASP A 121 13.55 1.95 -1.11
CA ASP A 121 13.72 0.63 -1.74
C ASP A 121 12.50 0.18 -2.57
N MET A 122 11.57 1.11 -2.87
CA MET A 122 10.43 0.81 -3.73
C MET A 122 10.92 0.43 -5.13
N PRO A 123 10.54 -0.75 -5.68
CA PRO A 123 10.92 -1.14 -7.03
C PRO A 123 10.44 -0.13 -8.07
N LYS A 124 11.25 0.14 -9.09
CA LYS A 124 10.89 1.05 -10.20
C LYS A 124 9.62 0.64 -10.93
N LYS A 125 9.36 -0.68 -11.04
CA LYS A 125 8.16 -1.22 -11.67
C LYS A 125 7.31 -1.96 -10.66
N ILE A 126 6.02 -1.62 -10.63
CA ILE A 126 5.01 -2.30 -9.84
C ILE A 126 3.82 -2.69 -10.73
N LYS A 127 3.01 -3.64 -10.29
CA LYS A 127 1.82 -4.11 -11.01
C LYS A 127 0.57 -3.50 -10.41
N LYS A 128 -0.02 -2.52 -11.10
CA LYS A 128 -1.37 -2.05 -10.78
C LYS A 128 -2.38 -3.14 -11.09
N VAL A 129 -3.26 -3.44 -10.14
CA VAL A 129 -4.31 -4.45 -10.26
C VAL A 129 -5.66 -3.75 -10.37
N THR A 130 -6.39 -4.02 -11.44
CA THR A 130 -7.77 -3.54 -11.66
C THR A 130 -8.67 -4.70 -12.05
N ALA A 131 -9.98 -4.52 -11.94
CA ALA A 131 -10.94 -5.55 -12.34
C ALA A 131 -12.15 -5.00 -13.12
N PRO A 132 -11.95 -4.33 -14.27
CA PRO A 132 -13.08 -3.94 -15.12
C PRO A 132 -13.88 -5.17 -15.53
N ASP A 133 -15.21 -5.05 -15.53
CA ASP A 133 -16.14 -6.15 -15.82
C ASP A 133 -15.85 -7.44 -15.03
N ASN A 134 -15.37 -7.29 -13.79
CA ASN A 134 -15.03 -8.38 -12.89
C ASN A 134 -13.93 -9.33 -13.41
N LYS A 135 -13.04 -8.83 -14.28
CA LYS A 135 -11.89 -9.57 -14.83
C LYS A 135 -10.59 -8.92 -14.42
N ILE A 136 -9.69 -9.68 -13.80
CA ILE A 136 -8.40 -9.16 -13.35
C ILE A 136 -7.51 -8.74 -14.52
N ILE A 137 -7.00 -7.53 -14.43
CA ILE A 137 -5.98 -6.97 -15.31
C ILE A 137 -4.81 -6.49 -14.46
N TYR A 138 -3.60 -6.86 -14.88
CA TYR A 138 -2.35 -6.36 -14.32
C TYR A 138 -1.71 -5.39 -15.32
N THR A 139 -1.35 -4.20 -14.86
CA THR A 139 -0.65 -3.20 -15.67
C THR A 139 0.66 -2.85 -14.99
N ASP A 140 1.77 -2.98 -15.70
CA ASP A 140 3.06 -2.50 -15.21
C ASP A 140 3.05 -0.96 -15.23
N ILE A 141 3.34 -0.36 -14.08
CA ILE A 141 3.48 1.10 -13.93
C ILE A 141 4.84 1.42 -13.33
N ASP A 142 5.36 2.59 -13.67
CA ASP A 142 6.51 3.16 -12.99
C ASP A 142 6.07 3.69 -11.63
N SER A 143 6.78 3.31 -10.57
CA SER A 143 6.46 3.77 -9.22
C SER A 143 6.87 5.23 -9.01
N GLY A 144 7.65 5.84 -9.90
CA GLY A 144 8.24 7.16 -9.69
C GLY A 144 9.40 7.15 -8.69
N SER A 145 9.86 5.96 -8.28
CA SER A 145 11.04 5.76 -7.45
C SER A 145 12.30 6.03 -8.28
N SER A 146 12.76 7.28 -8.28
CA SER A 146 14.07 7.64 -8.80
C SER A 146 15.13 7.00 -7.90
N SER A 147 15.82 5.98 -8.40
CA SER A 147 17.08 5.55 -7.83
C SER A 147 18.04 6.74 -7.89
N SER A 148 18.27 7.44 -6.78
CA SER A 148 19.34 8.42 -6.69
C SER A 148 20.68 7.70 -6.58
N GLU A 149 21.11 7.11 -7.69
CA GLU A 149 22.49 6.70 -7.95
C GLU A 149 22.79 6.99 -9.43
N GLU A 150 22.81 8.27 -9.79
CA GLU A 150 23.81 8.75 -10.75
C GLU A 150 24.78 9.61 -9.96
N ILE A 151 25.80 8.96 -9.39
CA ILE A 151 27.06 9.66 -9.11
C ILE A 151 27.64 9.93 -10.49
N GLY A 152 27.33 11.10 -11.05
CA GLY A 152 28.02 11.60 -12.22
C GLY A 152 29.47 11.81 -11.85
N ASP A 153 30.34 10.91 -12.29
CA ASP A 153 31.77 11.18 -12.37
C ASP A 153 31.93 12.40 -13.28
N LEU A 154 32.16 13.56 -12.67
CA LEU A 154 32.69 14.72 -13.37
C LEU A 154 34.14 14.38 -13.75
N GLU A 155 34.34 13.86 -14.95
CA GLU A 155 35.67 13.92 -15.58
C GLU A 155 36.06 15.39 -15.73
N VAL A 156 36.89 15.87 -14.80
CA VAL A 156 37.61 17.13 -14.93
C VAL A 156 38.64 16.94 -16.04
N ILE A 157 38.29 17.34 -17.27
CA ILE A 157 39.26 17.48 -18.34
C ILE A 157 39.98 18.81 -18.09
N SER A 158 41.12 18.75 -17.42
CA SER A 158 42.06 19.87 -17.39
C SER A 158 42.61 20.08 -18.80
N ILE A 159 42.38 21.26 -19.37
CA ILE A 159 43.07 21.72 -20.57
C ILE A 159 44.23 22.58 -20.09
N GLU A 160 45.47 22.10 -20.28
CA GLU A 160 46.68 22.93 -20.33
C GLU A 160 46.92 23.41 -21.76
#